data_AF-A0A3D8PGW4-F1
#
_entry.id   AF-A0A3D8PGW4-F1
#
_cell.length_a   1.000
_cell.length_b   1.000
_cell.length_c   1.000
_cell.angle_alpha   90.00
_cell.angle_beta   90.00
_cell.angle_gamma   90.00
#
_symmetry.space_group_name_H-M   'P 1'
#
loop_
_entity.id
_entity.type
_entity.pdbx_description
1 polymer ?
#
loop_
_entity_poly.entity_id
_entity_poly.type
_entity_poly.pdbx_seq_one_letter_code
_entity_poly.pdbx_strand_id
1 'polypeptide(L)'
;MKKLMVIIVLFLPISYLATIDNSANAEIVIPSYAKWGRLAMEKTKAKYPNAQIIDYLHIGKETKGDTTVEKFKLWLKGKEKEFGVFIDISYNPKTEEVIKITYKETDR
;
A
#
# COMPACT_ATOMS: atom_id res chain seq x y z
N MET A 1 23.79 -63.14 -16.80
CA MET A 1 24.56 -63.88 -15.77
C MET A 1 25.54 -62.92 -15.12
N LYS A 2 25.58 -62.92 -13.77
CA LYS A 2 26.58 -62.33 -12.84
C LYS A 2 27.04 -60.90 -13.12
N LYS A 3 26.52 -59.91 -12.39
CA LYS A 3 27.04 -59.41 -11.10
C LYS A 3 28.56 -59.16 -11.14
N LEU A 4 28.96 -57.89 -11.19
CA LEU A 4 30.08 -57.42 -10.38
C LEU A 4 29.83 -55.96 -9.97
N MET A 5 29.50 -55.83 -8.69
CA MET A 5 29.32 -54.60 -7.96
C MET A 5 30.70 -54.20 -7.44
N VAL A 6 31.22 -53.06 -7.90
CA VAL A 6 32.43 -52.46 -7.32
C VAL A 6 32.01 -51.16 -6.66
N ILE A 7 31.89 -51.22 -5.34
CA ILE A 7 31.79 -50.07 -4.47
C ILE A 7 33.20 -49.48 -4.35
N ILE A 8 33.39 -48.25 -4.81
CA ILE A 8 34.54 -47.42 -4.43
C ILE A 8 34.01 -46.35 -3.48
N VAL A 9 34.28 -46.56 -2.19
CA VAL A 9 34.20 -45.53 -1.16
C VAL A 9 35.52 -44.77 -1.23
N LEU A 10 35.49 -43.48 -1.58
CA LEU A 10 36.65 -42.60 -1.41
C LEU A 10 36.21 -41.22 -0.90
N PHE A 11 36.45 -41.03 0.40
CA PHE A 11 36.74 -39.79 1.13
C PHE A 11 36.11 -38.46 0.68
N LEU A 12 35.16 -37.98 1.48
CA LEU A 12 34.69 -36.59 1.54
C LEU A 12 35.79 -35.64 2.06
N PRO A 13 36.04 -34.49 1.43
CA PRO A 13 36.44 -33.30 2.15
C PRO A 13 35.20 -32.54 2.63
N ILE A 14 35.18 -32.41 3.96
CA ILE A 14 34.28 -31.66 4.82
C ILE A 14 34.18 -30.19 4.37
N SER A 15 32.93 -29.74 4.23
CA SER A 15 32.42 -28.39 4.51
C SER A 15 33.07 -27.17 3.84
N TYR A 16 32.40 -26.68 2.79
CA TYR A 16 32.18 -25.24 2.63
C TYR A 16 30.73 -25.00 2.21
N LEU A 17 29.79 -25.24 3.13
CA LEU A 17 28.51 -24.54 3.09
C LEU A 17 28.79 -23.11 3.57
N ALA A 18 29.20 -22.23 2.65
CA ALA A 18 28.97 -20.82 2.85
C ALA A 18 27.45 -20.65 2.82
N THR A 19 26.81 -20.69 3.99
CA THR A 19 25.46 -20.18 4.15
C THR A 19 25.53 -18.70 3.81
N ILE A 20 25.18 -18.38 2.57
CA ILE A 20 24.86 -17.00 2.22
C ILE A 20 23.58 -16.71 2.96
N ASP A 21 23.72 -16.21 4.19
CA ASP A 21 22.62 -15.73 5.00
C ASP A 21 22.17 -14.40 4.38
N ASN A 22 21.52 -14.49 3.22
CA ASN A 22 20.77 -13.39 2.61
C ASN A 22 19.47 -13.22 3.40
N SER A 23 19.59 -12.98 4.70
CA SER A 23 18.52 -12.47 5.52
C SER A 23 18.37 -10.97 5.19
N ALA A 24 17.91 -10.68 3.96
CA ALA A 24 17.44 -9.36 3.59
C ALA A 24 16.18 -9.09 4.42
N ASN A 25 16.37 -8.44 5.57
CA ASN A 25 15.28 -7.96 6.40
C ASN A 25 14.58 -6.83 5.61
N ALA A 26 13.57 -7.18 4.83
CA ALA A 26 12.74 -6.23 4.14
C ALA A 26 11.91 -5.47 5.18
N GLU A 27 12.48 -4.36 5.68
CA GLU A 27 11.74 -3.42 6.52
C GLU A 27 10.52 -2.93 5.74
N ILE A 28 9.32 -3.15 6.27
CA ILE A 28 8.07 -2.70 5.65
C ILE A 28 8.01 -1.18 5.80
N VAL A 29 8.55 -0.46 4.82
CA VAL A 29 8.43 1.00 4.75
C VAL A 29 6.99 1.33 4.36
N ILE A 30 6.19 1.77 5.33
CA ILE A 30 4.83 2.26 5.07
C ILE A 30 4.95 3.62 4.36
N PRO A 31 4.35 3.80 3.17
CA PRO A 31 4.38 5.09 2.49
C PRO A 31 3.75 6.19 3.34
N SER A 32 4.31 7.40 3.31
CA SER A 32 3.82 8.54 4.10
C SER A 32 2.34 8.89 3.83
N TYR A 33 1.86 8.59 2.62
CA TYR A 33 0.46 8.85 2.22
C TYR A 33 -0.53 7.88 2.87
N ALA A 34 -0.09 6.71 3.34
CA ALA A 34 -0.98 5.63 3.76
C ALA A 34 -1.89 6.03 4.93
N LYS A 35 -1.40 6.87 5.84
CA LYS A 35 -2.20 7.46 6.93
C LYS A 35 -3.40 8.23 6.37
N TRP A 36 -3.15 9.10 5.40
CA TRP A 36 -4.17 9.95 4.78
C TRP A 36 -5.12 9.14 3.89
N GLY A 37 -4.61 8.09 3.23
CA GLY A 37 -5.42 7.14 2.49
C GLY A 37 -6.47 6.45 3.37
N ARG A 38 -6.08 5.97 4.56
CA ARG A 38 -7.02 5.39 5.53
C ARG A 38 -8.08 6.39 5.96
N LEU A 39 -7.66 7.62 6.30
CA LEU A 39 -8.59 8.69 6.67
C LEU A 39 -9.58 9.02 5.53
N ALA A 40 -9.10 9.08 4.28
CA ALA A 40 -9.95 9.31 3.11
C ALA A 40 -11.02 8.22 2.96
N MET A 41 -10.63 6.95 3.10
CA MET A 41 -11.57 5.82 3.04
C MET A 41 -12.60 5.89 4.18
N GLU A 42 -12.18 6.11 5.42
CA GLU A 42 -13.08 6.18 6.58
C GLU A 42 -14.09 7.30 6.44
N LYS A 43 -13.64 8.52 6.12
CA LYS A 43 -14.53 9.67 6.00
C LYS A 43 -15.44 9.57 4.78
N THR A 44 -14.99 8.96 3.69
CA THR A 44 -15.83 8.69 2.53
C THR A 44 -16.91 7.65 2.85
N LYS A 45 -16.58 6.56 3.57
CA LYS A 45 -17.59 5.60 4.05
C LYS A 45 -18.63 6.27 4.95
N ALA A 46 -18.20 7.14 5.85
CA ALA A 46 -19.12 7.88 6.73
C ALA A 46 -20.04 8.84 5.95
N LYS A 47 -19.51 9.47 4.88
CA LYS A 47 -20.28 10.39 4.03
C LYS A 47 -21.25 9.66 3.09
N TYR A 48 -20.88 8.47 2.61
CA TYR A 48 -21.65 7.65 1.69
C TYR A 48 -21.96 6.28 2.30
N PRO A 49 -22.77 6.20 3.38
CA PRO A 49 -22.99 4.95 4.12
C PRO A 49 -23.70 3.87 3.28
N ASN A 50 -24.36 4.26 2.19
CA ASN A 50 -25.11 3.38 1.30
C ASN A 50 -24.36 3.03 0.00
N ALA A 51 -23.07 3.37 -0.12
CA ALA A 51 -22.24 3.06 -1.28
C ALA A 51 -20.97 2.31 -0.84
N GLN A 52 -20.55 1.34 -1.66
CA GLN A 52 -19.33 0.57 -1.44
C GLN A 52 -18.16 1.25 -2.14
N ILE A 53 -17.03 1.45 -1.46
CA ILE A 53 -15.78 1.82 -2.13
C ILE A 53 -15.25 0.57 -2.82
N ILE A 54 -15.10 0.63 -4.14
CA ILE A 54 -14.67 -0.49 -5.00
C ILE A 54 -13.32 -0.25 -5.68
N ASP A 55 -12.83 0.99 -5.69
CA ASP A 55 -11.47 1.29 -6.13
C ASP A 55 -10.87 2.47 -5.33
N TYR A 56 -9.54 2.51 -5.27
CA TYR A 56 -8.74 3.48 -4.55
C TYR A 56 -7.54 3.91 -5.39
N LEU A 57 -7.40 5.22 -5.61
CA LEU A 57 -6.25 5.81 -6.26
C LEU A 57 -5.67 6.94 -5.39
N HIS A 58 -4.38 6.84 -5.07
CA HIS A 58 -3.61 7.97 -4.59
C HIS A 58 -3.12 8.78 -5.79
N ILE A 59 -3.52 10.05 -5.87
CA ILE A 59 -3.15 10.94 -6.98
C ILE A 59 -1.79 11.57 -6.72
N GLY A 60 -1.52 11.92 -5.46
CA GLY A 60 -0.28 12.56 -5.04
C GLY A 60 -0.51 13.61 -3.97
N LYS A 61 0.51 14.43 -3.73
CA LYS A 61 0.48 15.49 -2.74
C LYS A 61 1.09 16.78 -3.23
N GLU A 62 0.63 17.89 -2.67
CA GLU A 62 1.15 19.23 -2.91
C GLU A 62 1.38 19.95 -1.58
N THR A 63 2.58 20.51 -1.37
CA THR A 63 2.90 21.29 -0.17
C THR A 63 3.04 22.76 -0.54
N LYS A 64 2.37 23.65 0.21
CA LYS A 64 2.44 25.10 0.09
C LYS A 64 2.53 25.72 1.49
N GLY A 65 3.69 26.30 1.82
CA GLY A 65 3.94 26.82 3.16
C GLY A 65 3.79 25.73 4.23
N ASP A 66 3.06 26.02 5.30
CA ASP A 66 2.78 25.08 6.40
C ASP A 66 1.56 24.18 6.16
N THR A 67 1.15 23.99 4.90
CA THR A 67 0.03 23.10 4.55
C THR A 67 0.44 22.13 3.45
N THR A 68 0.13 20.86 3.65
CA THR A 68 0.20 19.82 2.61
C THR A 68 -1.21 19.35 2.29
N VAL A 69 -1.47 19.09 1.01
CA VAL A 69 -2.73 18.52 0.52
C VAL A 69 -2.43 17.17 -0.09
N GLU A 70 -2.97 16.11 0.51
CA GLU A 70 -2.95 14.76 -0.05
C GLU A 70 -4.24 14.50 -0.82
N LYS A 71 -4.12 14.02 -2.06
CA LYS A 71 -5.22 13.92 -3.03
C LYS A 71 -5.49 12.47 -3.38
N PHE A 72 -6.76 12.10 -3.31
CA PHE A 72 -7.24 10.76 -3.61
C PHE A 72 -8.41 10.79 -4.58
N LYS A 73 -8.59 9.68 -5.29
CA LYS A 73 -9.84 9.36 -5.97
C LYS A 73 -10.31 8.00 -5.49
N LEU A 74 -11.56 7.95 -5.04
CA LEU A 74 -12.22 6.70 -4.67
C LEU A 74 -13.34 6.44 -5.67
N TRP A 75 -13.46 5.19 -6.12
CA TRP A 75 -14.57 4.77 -6.95
C TRP A 75 -15.61 4.10 -6.07
N LEU A 76 -16.84 4.61 -6.10
CA LEU A 76 -17.93 4.17 -5.27
C LEU A 76 -19.00 3.50 -6.13
N LYS A 77 -19.56 2.41 -5.60
CA LYS A 77 -20.72 1.72 -6.15
C LYS A 77 -21.93 1.94 -5.25
N GLY A 78 -22.84 2.80 -5.69
CA GLY A 78 -24.15 2.97 -5.09
C GLY A 78 -25.14 1.92 -5.60
N LYS A 79 -26.42 2.09 -5.24
CA LYS A 79 -27.50 1.19 -5.70
C LYS A 79 -27.77 1.30 -7.20
N GLU A 80 -27.75 2.52 -7.73
CA GLU A 80 -28.17 2.81 -9.11
C GLU A 80 -27.00 3.08 -10.05
N LYS A 81 -25.88 3.58 -9.51
CA LYS A 81 -24.72 3.98 -10.31
C LYS A 81 -23.41 3.83 -9.56
N GLU A 82 -22.36 3.74 -10.34
CA GLU A 82 -21.00 3.98 -9.87
C GLU A 82 -20.61 5.43 -10.12
N PHE A 83 -19.74 5.97 -9.27
CA PHE A 83 -19.26 7.34 -9.36
C PHE A 83 -17.92 7.48 -8.64
N GLY A 84 -17.11 8.42 -9.11
CA GLY A 84 -15.86 8.80 -8.48
C GLY A 84 -16.08 9.88 -7.45
N VAL A 85 -15.25 9.88 -6.41
CA VAL A 85 -15.15 10.97 -5.44
C VAL A 85 -13.68 11.36 -5.35
N PHE A 86 -13.37 12.61 -5.70
CA PHE A 86 -12.09 13.22 -5.37
C PHE A 86 -12.12 13.69 -3.92
N ILE A 87 -11.07 13.38 -3.17
CA ILE A 87 -10.89 13.78 -1.78
C ILE A 87 -9.55 14.48 -1.64
N ASP A 88 -9.58 15.72 -1.14
CA ASP A 88 -8.38 16.45 -0.77
C ASP A 88 -8.35 16.59 0.75
N ILE A 89 -7.24 16.16 1.36
CA ILE A 89 -7.00 16.30 2.80
C ILE A 89 -5.88 17.31 3.00
N SER A 90 -6.26 18.50 3.47
CA SER A 90 -5.31 19.53 3.89
C SER A 90 -4.90 19.30 5.33
N TYR A 91 -3.60 19.26 5.60
CA TYR A 91 -3.05 19.09 6.93
C TYR A 91 -1.76 19.89 7.13
N ASN A 92 -1.42 20.17 8.38
CA ASN A 92 -0.12 20.75 8.73
C ASN A 92 0.95 19.64 8.73
N PRO A 93 2.02 19.72 7.92
CA PRO A 93 2.98 18.62 7.80
C PRO A 93 3.90 18.45 9.03
N LYS A 94 3.94 19.42 9.95
CA LYS A 94 4.73 19.36 11.19
C LYS A 94 3.95 18.74 12.34
N THR A 95 2.67 19.11 12.49
CA THR A 95 1.80 18.63 13.58
C THR A 95 0.87 17.49 13.17
N GLU A 96 0.77 17.23 11.86
CA GLU A 96 -0.19 16.30 11.25
C GLU A 96 -1.65 16.60 11.57
N GLU A 97 -1.95 17.84 11.99
CA GLU A 97 -3.30 18.30 12.25
C GLU A 97 -4.07 18.46 10.94
N VAL A 98 -5.26 17.86 10.87
CA VAL A 98 -6.16 18.00 9.72
C VAL A 98 -6.81 19.38 9.76
N ILE A 99 -6.55 20.17 8.73
CA ILE A 99 -7.09 21.51 8.55
C ILE A 99 -8.45 21.44 7.87
N LYS A 100 -8.56 20.64 6.79
CA LYS A 100 -9.77 20.56 5.97
C LYS A 100 -9.82 19.25 5.18
N ILE A 101 -11.02 18.74 4.96
CA ILE A 101 -11.29 17.67 3.99
C ILE A 101 -12.39 18.14 3.03
N THR A 102 -12.14 18.05 1.73
CA THR A 102 -13.13 18.36 0.68
C THR A 102 -13.45 17.12 -0.14
N TYR A 103 -14.64 17.14 -0.76
CA TYR A 103 -15.14 16.05 -1.58
C TYR A 103 -15.72 16.63 -2.86
N LYS A 104 -15.45 15.99 -4.00
CA LYS A 104 -16.08 16.33 -5.27
C LYS A 104 -16.45 15.04 -6.02
N GLU A 105 -17.75 14.84 -6.21
CA GLU A 105 -18.27 13.75 -7.04
C GLU A 105 -17.95 13.99 -8.52
N THR A 106 -17.81 12.88 -9.24
CA THR A 106 -17.61 12.87 -10.69
C THR A 106 -18.16 11.56 -11.26
N ASP A 107 -18.64 11.61 -12.49
CA ASP A 107 -19.12 10.41 -13.19
C ASP A 107 -17.97 9.60 -13.81
N ARG A 108 -16.72 10.09 -13.73
CA ARG A 108 -15.52 9.46 -14.31
C ARG A 108 -14.27 9.63 -13.49
#